data_AF-A0A1Y4EVI5-F1
#
_entry.id   AF-A0A1Y4EVI5-F1
#
_cell.length_a   1.000
_cell.length_b   1.000
_cell.length_c   1.000
_cell.angle_alpha   90.00
_cell.angle_beta   90.00
_cell.angle_gamma   90.00
#
_symmetry.space_group_name_H-M   'P 1'
#
loop_
_entity.id
_entity.type
_entity.pdbx_description
1 polymer ?
#
loop_
_entity_poly.entity_id
_entity_poly.type
_entity_poly.pdbx_seq_one_letter_code
_entity_poly.pdbx_strand_id
1 'polypeptide(L)'
;MAIKSSLTIMFEAPFWIGLYERYDDGKYEVCKITFGAEPKDYEVYDFLLKNWKKLKFSPPIKSEIVEEKKINPKRLQREINNQLQDRGIGTKAQQALKLQHEQNKLERKTKNREQREAEKERQYALRQEKKKAKHRGR
;
A
#
# COMPACT_ATOMS: atom_id res chain seq x y z
N MET A 1 -27.79 10.90 -8.30
CA MET A 1 -27.14 11.14 -6.99
C MET A 1 -26.83 9.79 -6.37
N ALA A 2 -25.56 9.42 -6.29
CA ALA A 2 -25.13 8.21 -5.60
C ALA A 2 -24.80 8.58 -4.16
N ILE A 3 -25.63 8.17 -3.21
CA ILE A 3 -25.30 8.25 -1.78
C ILE A 3 -24.48 7.02 -1.45
N LYS A 4 -23.27 7.20 -0.94
CA LYS A 4 -22.41 6.10 -0.51
C LYS A 4 -22.07 6.27 0.96
N SER A 5 -22.17 5.19 1.72
CA SER A 5 -21.70 5.14 3.10
C SER A 5 -20.94 3.85 3.36
N SER A 6 -19.88 3.95 4.14
CA SER A 6 -19.06 2.81 4.57
C SER A 6 -18.66 2.99 6.02
N LEU A 7 -18.68 1.89 6.78
CA LEU A 7 -18.13 1.83 8.12
C LEU A 7 -16.96 0.85 8.12
N THR A 8 -15.77 1.37 8.40
CA THR A 8 -14.55 0.57 8.51
C THR A 8 -14.19 0.41 9.97
N ILE A 9 -14.14 -0.83 10.46
CA ILE A 9 -13.65 -1.16 11.80
C ILE A 9 -12.16 -1.48 11.70
N MET A 10 -11.35 -0.83 12.53
CA MET A 10 -9.91 -1.07 12.56
C MET A 10 -9.32 -0.84 13.94
N PHE A 11 -8.18 -1.47 14.20
CA PHE A 11 -7.44 -1.29 15.44
C PHE A 11 -6.45 -0.12 15.30
N GLU A 12 -6.62 0.90 16.12
CA GLU A 12 -5.70 2.04 16.26
C GLU A 12 -5.25 2.09 17.72
N ALA A 13 -4.02 1.63 17.99
CA ALA A 13 -3.55 1.42 19.36
C ALA A 13 -3.78 2.66 20.25
N PRO A 14 -4.39 2.50 21.45
CA PRO A 14 -4.70 1.23 22.14
C PRO A 14 -6.12 0.69 21.91
N PHE A 15 -6.92 1.27 21.02
CA PHE A 15 -8.35 1.01 20.93
C PHE A 15 -8.81 0.52 19.55
N TRP A 16 -9.95 -0.16 19.53
CA TRP A 16 -10.69 -0.34 18.30
C TRP A 16 -11.51 0.90 17.96
N ILE A 17 -11.43 1.31 16.71
CA ILE A 17 -12.12 2.48 16.17
C ILE A 17 -12.99 2.07 14.97
N GLY A 18 -14.12 2.76 14.82
CA GLY A 18 -14.96 2.73 13.63
C GLY A 18 -14.83 4.05 12.88
N LEU A 19 -14.43 3.99 11.61
CA LEU A 19 -14.43 5.14 10.72
C LEU A 19 -15.68 5.06 9.84
N TYR A 20 -16.64 5.95 10.11
CA TYR A 20 -17.85 6.07 9.29
C TYR A 20 -17.65 7.17 8.26
N GLU A 21 -17.72 6.79 6.99
CA GLU A 21 -17.55 7.68 5.85
C GLU A 21 -18.86 7.78 5.09
N ARG A 22 -19.27 9.00 4.75
CA ARG A 22 -20.42 9.22 3.87
C ARG A 22 -20.11 10.23 2.77
N TYR A 23 -20.64 9.93 1.60
CA TYR A 23 -20.63 10.78 0.42
C TYR A 23 -22.08 11.09 0.06
N ASP A 24 -22.43 12.38 0.15
CA ASP A 24 -23.75 12.88 -0.21
C ASP A 24 -23.59 14.17 -1.01
N ASP A 25 -24.19 14.24 -2.20
CA ASP A 25 -24.20 15.42 -3.07
C ASP A 25 -22.82 16.11 -3.27
N GLY A 26 -21.77 15.32 -3.53
CA GLY A 26 -20.41 15.81 -3.72
C GLY A 26 -19.70 16.29 -2.44
N LYS A 27 -20.33 16.08 -1.28
CA LYS A 27 -19.77 16.35 0.04
C LYS A 27 -19.34 15.03 0.68
N TYR A 28 -18.10 15.02 1.17
CA TYR A 28 -17.56 13.94 1.98
C TYR A 28 -17.54 14.37 3.45
N GLU A 29 -18.09 13.52 4.30
CA GLU A 29 -18.12 13.70 5.74
C GLU A 29 -17.69 12.41 6.43
N VAL A 30 -16.90 12.55 7.48
CA VAL A 30 -16.37 11.42 8.24
C VAL A 30 -16.66 11.57 9.73
N CYS A 31 -16.92 10.45 10.39
CA CYS A 31 -17.09 10.37 11.84
C CYS A 31 -16.19 9.26 12.41
N LYS A 32 -15.38 9.60 13.41
CA LYS A 32 -14.58 8.65 14.18
C LYS A 32 -15.37 8.20 15.42
N ILE A 33 -15.57 6.89 15.54
CA ILE A 33 -16.18 6.23 16.69
C ILE A 33 -15.08 5.46 17.41
N THR A 34 -14.98 5.56 18.73
CA THR A 34 -14.02 4.79 19.53
C THR A 34 -14.80 3.75 20.33
N PHE A 35 -14.52 2.46 20.10
CA PHE A 35 -15.17 1.33 20.76
C PHE A 35 -14.35 0.81 21.96
N GLY A 36 -13.03 1.02 21.96
CA GLY A 36 -12.15 0.54 23.01
C GLY A 36 -11.72 -0.91 22.76
N ALA A 37 -12.55 -1.88 23.15
CA ALA A 37 -12.35 -3.29 22.86
C ALA A 37 -12.82 -3.65 21.44
N GLU A 38 -12.42 -4.81 20.93
CA GLU A 38 -12.87 -5.30 19.62
C GLU A 38 -14.39 -5.47 19.62
N PRO A 39 -15.14 -4.64 18.88
CA PRO A 39 -16.58 -4.67 18.93
C PRO A 39 -17.08 -5.83 18.07
N LYS A 40 -18.10 -6.54 18.56
CA LYS A 40 -18.80 -7.52 17.72
C LYS A 40 -19.80 -6.81 16.81
N ASP A 41 -20.13 -7.42 15.67
CA ASP A 41 -21.02 -6.83 14.67
C ASP A 41 -22.35 -6.31 15.24
N TYR A 42 -22.94 -7.04 16.19
CA TYR A 42 -24.18 -6.62 16.86
C TYR A 42 -24.00 -5.41 17.79
N GLU A 43 -22.82 -5.26 18.41
CA GLU A 43 -22.50 -4.12 19.28
C GLU A 43 -22.30 -2.86 18.44
N VAL A 44 -21.67 -3.00 17.27
CA VAL A 44 -21.52 -1.92 16.30
C VAL A 44 -22.90 -1.45 15.84
N TYR A 45 -23.78 -2.38 15.47
CA TYR A 45 -25.13 -2.04 15.02
C TYR A 45 -25.96 -1.36 16.11
N ASP A 46 -25.99 -1.92 17.32
CA ASP A 46 -26.71 -1.34 18.46
C ASP A 46 -26.15 0.05 18.84
N PHE A 47 -24.83 0.21 18.79
CA PHE A 47 -24.17 1.49 19.05
C PHE A 47 -24.64 2.57 18.05
N LEU A 48 -24.68 2.24 16.76
CA LEU A 48 -25.12 3.16 15.72
C LEU A 48 -26.58 3.57 15.93
N LEU A 49 -27.47 2.62 16.21
CA LEU A 49 -28.89 2.90 16.45
C LEU A 49 -29.10 3.84 17.65
N LYS A 50 -28.40 3.59 18.76
CA LYS A 50 -28.55 4.37 20.00
C LYS A 50 -27.87 5.73 19.94
N ASN A 51 -26.76 5.84 19.22
CA ASN A 51 -25.89 7.02 19.27
C ASN A 51 -25.89 7.85 17.98
N TRP A 52 -26.72 7.51 16.99
CA TRP A 52 -26.76 8.21 15.69
C TRP A 52 -26.81 9.73 15.82
N LYS A 53 -27.71 10.24 16.67
CA LYS A 53 -27.91 11.68 16.89
C LYS A 53 -26.74 12.37 17.60
N LYS A 54 -25.83 11.60 18.21
CA LYS A 54 -24.65 12.09 18.94
C LYS A 54 -23.37 12.05 18.10
N LEU A 55 -23.41 11.38 16.94
CA LEU A 55 -22.25 11.29 16.06
C LEU A 55 -21.90 12.67 15.51
N LYS A 56 -20.66 13.10 15.77
CA LYS A 56 -20.13 14.37 15.24
C LYS A 56 -19.40 14.08 13.94
N PHE A 57 -19.97 14.57 12.85
CA PHE A 57 -19.35 14.50 11.54
C PHE A 57 -18.38 15.67 11.35
N SER A 58 -17.34 15.44 10.56
CA SER A 58 -16.45 16.50 10.09
C SER A 58 -17.21 17.51 9.23
N PRO A 59 -16.70 18.74 9.09
CA PRO A 59 -17.21 19.66 8.08
C PRO A 59 -17.22 18.99 6.70
N PRO A 60 -18.24 19.27 5.86
CA PRO A 60 -18.33 18.69 4.52
C PRO A 60 -17.18 19.16 3.65
N ILE A 61 -16.38 18.20 3.18
CA ILE A 61 -15.28 18.46 2.24
C ILE A 61 -15.82 18.25 0.83
N LYS A 62 -15.56 19.19 -0.09
CA LYS A 62 -15.86 18.96 -1.51
C LYS A 62 -14.97 17.84 -2.01
N SER A 63 -15.56 16.69 -2.32
CA SER A 63 -14.85 15.57 -2.91
C SER A 63 -15.33 15.40 -4.34
N GLU A 64 -14.41 15.44 -5.31
CA GLU A 64 -14.69 14.89 -6.64
C GLU A 64 -14.97 13.41 -6.44
N ILE A 65 -16.23 13.00 -6.64
CA ILE A 65 -16.60 11.60 -6.64
C ILE A 65 -15.86 10.99 -7.83
N VAL A 66 -14.72 10.36 -7.58
CA VAL A 66 -14.11 9.48 -8.57
C VAL A 66 -15.12 8.37 -8.76
N GLU A 67 -15.87 8.41 -9.86
CA GLU A 67 -16.80 7.34 -10.20
C GLU A 67 -16.03 6.03 -10.13
N GLU A 68 -16.42 5.17 -9.18
CA GLU A 68 -15.85 3.84 -9.07
C GLU A 68 -16.19 3.10 -10.36
N LYS A 69 -15.19 2.97 -11.24
CA LYS A 69 -15.30 2.16 -12.44
C LYS A 69 -15.83 0.79 -12.01
N LYS A 70 -16.83 0.26 -12.73
CA LYS A 70 -17.37 -1.08 -12.46
C LYS A 70 -16.23 -2.11 -12.58
N ILE A 71 -15.67 -2.51 -11.44
CA ILE A 71 -14.66 -3.56 -11.35
C ILE A 71 -15.39 -4.91 -11.33
N ASN A 72 -14.87 -5.88 -12.08
CA ASN A 72 -15.42 -7.24 -12.09
C ASN A 72 -15.44 -7.82 -10.64
N PRO A 73 -16.53 -8.45 -10.18
CA PRO A 73 -16.62 -9.00 -8.82
C PRO A 73 -15.45 -9.90 -8.41
N LYS A 74 -14.91 -10.70 -9.35
CA LYS A 74 -13.72 -11.53 -9.09
C LYS A 74 -12.46 -10.71 -8.81
N ARG A 75 -12.33 -9.55 -9.47
CA ARG A 75 -11.22 -8.62 -9.27
C ARG A 75 -11.36 -7.88 -7.94
N LEU A 76 -12.58 -7.46 -7.58
CA LEU A 76 -12.87 -6.86 -6.27
C LEU A 76 -12.56 -7.83 -5.13
N GLN A 77 -12.97 -9.10 -5.24
CA GLN A 77 -12.67 -10.12 -4.22
C GLN A 77 -11.16 -10.38 -4.08
N ARG A 78 -10.40 -10.36 -5.18
CA ARG A 78 -8.93 -10.45 -5.16
C ARG A 78 -8.30 -9.23 -4.48
N GLU A 79 -8.79 -8.03 -4.76
CA GLU A 79 -8.30 -6.80 -4.12
C GLU A 79 -8.59 -6.78 -2.61
N ILE A 80 -9.81 -7.17 -2.20
CA ILE A 80 -10.17 -7.32 -0.77
C ILE A 80 -9.26 -8.35 -0.10
N ASN A 81 -9.05 -9.52 -0.71
CA ASN A 81 -8.16 -10.54 -0.17
C ASN A 81 -6.70 -10.06 -0.07
N ASN A 82 -6.21 -9.30 -1.05
CA ASN A 82 -4.87 -8.71 -0.99
C ASN A 82 -4.76 -7.67 0.15
N GLN A 83 -5.77 -6.81 0.31
CA GLN A 83 -5.81 -5.82 1.40
C GLN A 83 -5.89 -6.48 2.79
N LEU A 84 -6.63 -7.59 2.91
CA LEU A 84 -6.70 -8.39 4.14
C LEU A 84 -5.39 -9.15 4.40
N GLN A 85 -4.72 -9.65 3.36
CA GLN A 85 -3.39 -10.27 3.46
C GLN A 85 -2.34 -9.28 3.98
N ASP A 86 -2.40 -8.02 3.55
CA ASP A 86 -1.52 -6.97 4.06
C ASP A 86 -1.81 -6.57 5.53
N ARG A 87 -2.93 -7.04 6.11
CA ARG A 87 -3.28 -6.89 7.53
C ARG A 87 -3.05 -8.16 8.37
N GLY A 88 -2.36 -9.16 7.83
CA GLY A 88 -1.90 -10.30 8.63
C GLY A 88 -0.77 -9.87 9.56
N ILE A 89 -0.92 -10.13 10.86
CA ILE A 89 0.10 -10.01 11.92
C ILE A 89 1.20 -11.07 11.71
N GLY A 90 1.71 -11.21 10.47
CA GLY A 90 2.91 -11.93 10.16
C GLY A 90 4.06 -11.10 10.70
N THR A 91 4.36 -11.32 11.99
CA THR A 91 5.43 -10.76 12.82
C THR A 91 6.24 -9.65 12.13
N LYS A 92 6.26 -8.44 12.69
CA LYS A 92 7.08 -7.32 12.17
C LYS A 92 8.49 -7.74 11.71
N ALA A 93 9.05 -8.76 12.36
CA ALA A 93 10.27 -9.48 11.96
C ALA A 93 10.22 -10.12 10.55
N GLN A 94 9.19 -10.91 10.19
CA GLN A 94 9.04 -11.48 8.85
C GLN A 94 8.87 -10.41 7.76
N GLN A 95 8.13 -9.34 8.03
CA GLN A 95 8.02 -8.20 7.09
C GLN A 95 9.38 -7.50 6.92
N ALA A 96 10.10 -7.25 8.01
CA ALA A 96 11.43 -6.67 7.98
C ALA A 96 12.43 -7.55 7.21
N LEU A 97 12.39 -8.87 7.42
CA LEU A 97 13.23 -9.82 6.68
C LEU A 97 12.91 -9.86 5.18
N LYS A 98 11.63 -9.75 4.80
CA LYS A 98 11.20 -9.68 3.40
C LYS A 98 11.69 -8.39 2.73
N LEU A 99 11.54 -7.25 3.41
CA LEU A 99 12.06 -5.95 2.96
C LEU A 99 13.59 -5.98 2.80
N GLN A 100 14.30 -6.55 3.78
CA GLN A 100 15.76 -6.72 3.72
C GLN A 100 16.17 -7.61 2.53
N HIS A 101 15.44 -8.69 2.28
CA HIS A 101 15.70 -9.57 1.15
C HIS A 101 15.48 -8.87 -0.20
N GLU A 102 14.45 -8.03 -0.33
CA GLU A 102 14.20 -7.23 -1.54
C GLU A 102 15.30 -6.18 -1.78
N GLN A 103 15.75 -5.48 -0.74
CA GLN A 103 16.88 -4.54 -0.82
C GLN A 103 18.18 -5.25 -1.26
N ASN A 104 18.51 -6.37 -0.61
CA ASN A 104 19.70 -7.16 -0.96
C ASN A 104 19.67 -7.66 -2.41
N LYS A 105 18.48 -7.98 -2.94
CA LYS A 105 18.31 -8.40 -4.33
C LYS A 105 18.59 -7.27 -5.31
N LEU A 106 18.19 -6.03 -4.97
CA LEU A 106 18.48 -4.85 -5.78
C LEU A 106 19.98 -4.53 -5.77
N GLU A 107 20.61 -4.52 -4.60
CA GLU A 107 22.06 -4.29 -4.46
C GLU A 107 22.90 -5.33 -5.20
N ARG A 108 22.50 -6.61 -5.16
CA ARG A 108 23.17 -7.65 -5.96
C ARG A 108 23.04 -7.40 -7.46
N LYS A 109 21.89 -6.91 -7.93
CA LYS A 109 21.70 -6.58 -9.34
C LYS A 109 22.57 -5.41 -9.78
N THR A 110 22.64 -4.34 -8.97
CA THR A 110 23.48 -3.17 -9.29
C THR A 110 24.95 -3.56 -9.31
N LYS A 111 25.43 -4.26 -8.27
CA LYS A 111 26.81 -4.74 -8.18
C LYS A 111 27.20 -5.66 -9.34
N ASN A 112 26.33 -6.61 -9.70
CA ASN A 112 26.61 -7.51 -10.83
C ASN A 112 26.63 -6.76 -12.17
N ARG A 113 25.82 -5.71 -12.32
CA ARG A 113 25.84 -4.86 -13.51
C ARG A 113 27.14 -4.06 -13.59
N GLU A 114 27.54 -3.42 -12.50
CA GLU A 114 28.81 -2.67 -12.41
C GLU A 114 30.02 -3.55 -12.70
N GLN A 115 30.06 -4.76 -12.14
CA GLN A 115 31.15 -5.72 -12.40
C GLN A 115 31.22 -6.12 -13.88
N ARG A 116 30.07 -6.36 -14.53
CA ARG A 116 30.04 -6.67 -15.97
C ARG A 116 30.47 -5.50 -16.84
N GLU A 117 30.08 -4.28 -16.47
CA GLU A 117 30.49 -3.06 -17.19
C GLU A 117 32.00 -2.85 -17.05
N ALA A 118 32.55 -2.95 -15.83
CA ALA A 118 33.98 -2.85 -15.58
C ALA A 118 34.81 -3.93 -16.30
N GLU A 119 34.32 -5.18 -16.35
CA GLU A 119 35.01 -6.25 -17.08
C GLU A 119 35.00 -6.01 -18.59
N LYS A 120 33.88 -5.51 -19.15
CA LYS A 120 33.80 -5.13 -20.57
C LYS A 120 34.78 -4.02 -20.91
N GLU A 121 34.86 -2.98 -20.08
CA GLU A 121 35.81 -1.88 -20.27
C GLU A 121 37.26 -2.38 -20.21
N ARG A 122 37.59 -3.24 -19.25
CA ARG A 122 38.93 -3.87 -19.15
C ARG A 122 39.27 -4.66 -20.41
N GLN A 123 38.36 -5.50 -20.88
CA GLN A 123 38.56 -6.29 -22.11
C GLN A 123 38.65 -5.39 -23.36
N TYR A 124 37.95 -4.26 -23.38
CA TYR A 124 38.04 -3.30 -24.46
C TYR A 124 39.40 -2.59 -24.47
N ALA A 125 39.89 -2.11 -23.31
CA ALA A 125 41.21 -1.50 -23.17
C ALA A 125 42.32 -2.45 -23.63
N LEU A 126 42.28 -3.72 -23.20
CA LEU A 126 43.22 -4.76 -23.61
C LEU A 126 43.20 -5.03 -25.12
N ARG A 127 42.00 -4.99 -25.74
CA ARG A 127 41.87 -5.09 -27.20
C ARG A 127 42.46 -3.89 -27.93
N GLN A 128 42.27 -2.68 -27.40
CA GLN A 128 42.85 -1.46 -27.96
C GLN A 128 44.37 -1.45 -27.86
N GLU A 129 44.95 -1.86 -26.73
CA GLU A 129 46.40 -2.01 -26.56
C GLU A 129 46.98 -3.04 -27.53
N LYS A 130 46.35 -4.22 -27.66
CA LYS A 130 46.76 -5.24 -28.63
C LYS A 130 46.68 -4.72 -30.08
N LYS A 131 45.65 -3.94 -30.42
CA LYS A 131 45.51 -3.32 -31.75
C LYS A 131 46.63 -2.29 -31.99
N LYS A 132 46.92 -1.44 -31.00
CA LYS A 132 48.04 -0.47 -31.05
C LYS A 132 49.40 -1.17 -31.18
N ALA A 133 49.65 -2.24 -30.43
CA ALA A 133 50.88 -3.02 -30.51
C ALA A 133 51.06 -3.75 -31.85
N LYS A 134 49.97 -4.25 -32.46
CA LYS A 134 50.01 -4.81 -33.82
C LYS A 134 50.32 -3.76 -34.88
N HIS A 135 49.89 -2.51 -34.67
CA HIS A 135 50.07 -1.42 -35.64
C HIS A 135 51.41 -0.68 -35.48
N ARG A 136 52.02 -0.74 -34.28
CA ARG A 136 53.42 -0.40 -34.03
C ARG A 136 54.29 -1.63 -34.30
N GLY A 137 54.35 -2.04 -35.57
CA GLY A 137 55.40 -2.95 -36.01
C GLY A 137 56.77 -2.28 -35.85
N ARG A 138 57.79 -3.13 -35.72
CA ARG A 138 59.22 -2.79 -35.86
C ARG A 138 59.50 -1.89 -37.05
#